data_AF-A0A970VZN2-F1
#
_entry.id   AF-A0A970VZN2-F1
#
_cell.length_a   1.000
_cell.length_b   1.000
_cell.length_c   1.000
_cell.angle_alpha   90.00
_cell.angle_beta   90.00
_cell.angle_gamma   90.00
#
_symmetry.space_group_name_H-M   'P 1'
#
loop_
_entity.id
_entity.type
_entity.pdbx_description
1 polymer ?
#
loop_
_entity_poly.entity_id
_entity_poly.type
_entity_poly.pdbx_seq_one_letter_code
_entity_poly.pdbx_strand_id
1 'polypeptide(L)'
;MKELRQCLIEYPPVMLEAIAQGWGLTVRGAEIESEEAQAAVVEALASRILTPEAVAEVLARLSPPEMAALADVAKRGLVPARAWLRDHGKIDRPGPAKLERTRPWLAPESPAERLWYLGLVYRGYGLVSQDRGEVYFIPPDLLSLLPFAPAPPEPVRLEPGPAPARPLEGPDLPADILALLSYVRSHELRLAQGAYLARRDVAALRERLSRSDEGYVAWAQRLTLRLGLLRREGQRLRPSPAARDWLQAPPAQRLRALLEAWREDRGWNELRQLPGLRLDQAGPRLDPRLPRQRALDELRRLQPGAWYALESWVRAMQQGQPDFLRPDGDYDAWYIRDAASGHYLSGYEHWDRIEGALLRHYVGGPLHWLGITRLGGEAAKP
;
A
#
# COMPACT_ATOMS: atom_id res chain seq x y z
N MET A 1 -14.95 10.25 -15.02
CA MET A 1 -14.93 8.83 -15.43
C MET A 1 -15.74 8.73 -16.70
N LYS A 2 -15.41 7.83 -17.62
CA LYS A 2 -16.16 7.70 -18.87
C LYS A 2 -17.51 7.04 -18.58
N GLU A 3 -18.58 7.53 -19.20
CA GLU A 3 -19.88 6.86 -19.20
C GLU A 3 -19.84 5.63 -20.12
N LEU A 4 -20.81 4.72 -19.98
CA LEU A 4 -20.81 3.43 -20.68
C LEU A 4 -20.63 3.58 -22.20
N ARG A 5 -21.36 4.52 -22.81
CA ARG A 5 -21.31 4.78 -24.26
C ARG A 5 -19.91 5.16 -24.75
N GLN A 6 -19.21 6.01 -23.99
CA GLN A 6 -17.85 6.45 -24.30
C GLN A 6 -16.84 5.31 -24.17
N CYS A 7 -17.14 4.29 -23.36
CA CYS A 7 -16.29 3.11 -23.27
C CYS A 7 -16.55 2.12 -24.41
N LEU A 8 -17.82 1.92 -24.79
CA LEU A 8 -18.19 1.00 -25.88
C LEU A 8 -17.67 1.46 -27.24
N ILE A 9 -17.66 2.76 -27.53
CA ILE A 9 -17.18 3.30 -28.81
C ILE A 9 -15.70 3.01 -29.08
N GLU A 10 -14.90 2.78 -28.03
CA GLU A 10 -13.47 2.50 -28.13
C GLU A 10 -13.17 1.03 -28.47
N TYR A 11 -14.19 0.17 -28.46
CA TYR A 11 -14.02 -1.25 -28.72
C TYR A 11 -14.14 -1.61 -30.21
N PRO A 12 -13.33 -2.58 -30.69
CA PRO A 12 -13.44 -3.08 -32.04
C PRO A 12 -14.77 -3.85 -32.24
N PRO A 13 -15.28 -3.97 -33.47
CA PRO A 13 -16.52 -4.68 -33.79
C PRO A 13 -16.67 -6.07 -33.17
N VAL A 14 -15.61 -6.88 -33.17
CA VAL A 14 -15.62 -8.23 -32.56
C VAL A 14 -15.86 -8.20 -31.05
N MET A 15 -15.38 -7.17 -30.34
CA MET A 15 -15.64 -7.03 -28.91
C MET A 15 -17.07 -6.56 -28.67
N LEU A 16 -17.63 -5.72 -29.55
CA LEU A 16 -19.05 -5.35 -29.50
C LEU A 16 -19.96 -6.56 -29.76
N GLU A 17 -19.57 -7.47 -30.67
CA GLU A 17 -20.25 -8.77 -30.86
C GLU A 17 -20.22 -9.61 -29.58
N ALA A 18 -19.06 -9.73 -28.92
CA ALA A 18 -18.92 -10.49 -27.68
C ALA A 18 -19.85 -9.96 -26.58
N ILE A 19 -19.87 -8.63 -26.39
CA ILE A 19 -20.76 -7.97 -25.43
C ILE A 19 -22.22 -8.21 -25.85
N ALA A 20 -22.59 -7.96 -27.11
CA ALA A 20 -23.96 -8.15 -27.60
C ALA A 20 -24.49 -9.56 -27.34
N GLN A 21 -23.70 -10.60 -27.62
CA GLN A 21 -24.04 -11.98 -27.32
C GLN A 21 -24.29 -12.21 -25.82
N GLY A 22 -23.46 -11.62 -24.96
CA GLY A 22 -23.64 -11.66 -23.50
C GLY A 22 -24.98 -11.08 -23.04
N TRP A 23 -25.47 -10.06 -23.72
CA TRP A 23 -26.73 -9.35 -23.42
C TRP A 23 -27.94 -9.86 -24.22
N GLY A 24 -27.79 -10.94 -24.99
CA GLY A 24 -28.87 -11.56 -25.76
C GLY A 24 -29.23 -10.84 -27.06
N LEU A 25 -28.34 -9.97 -27.55
CA LEU A 25 -28.50 -9.26 -28.82
C LEU A 25 -27.77 -10.03 -29.93
N THR A 26 -28.47 -10.23 -31.06
CA THR A 26 -27.90 -10.92 -32.22
C THR A 26 -27.24 -9.88 -33.13
N VAL A 27 -25.96 -9.62 -32.88
CA VAL A 27 -25.10 -8.75 -33.72
C VAL A 27 -23.86 -9.54 -34.09
N ARG A 28 -23.48 -9.55 -35.37
CA ARG A 28 -22.18 -10.09 -35.80
C ARG A 28 -21.21 -8.95 -36.09
N GLY A 29 -19.96 -9.07 -35.64
CA GLY A 29 -18.95 -8.04 -35.85
C GLY A 29 -18.71 -7.75 -37.34
N ALA A 30 -18.88 -8.77 -38.19
CA ALA A 30 -18.81 -8.65 -39.65
C ALA A 30 -19.91 -7.75 -40.26
N GLU A 31 -21.01 -7.51 -39.55
CA GLU A 31 -22.10 -6.63 -40.02
C GLU A 31 -21.83 -5.15 -39.69
N ILE A 32 -20.78 -4.86 -38.90
CA ILE A 32 -20.36 -3.52 -38.51
C ILE A 32 -19.30 -3.03 -39.51
N GLU A 33 -19.76 -2.67 -40.71
CA GLU A 33 -18.88 -2.26 -41.81
C GLU A 33 -18.68 -0.73 -41.90
N SER A 34 -19.50 0.06 -41.18
CA SER A 34 -19.44 1.52 -41.14
C SER A 34 -19.45 2.08 -39.73
N GLU A 35 -18.95 3.32 -39.56
CA GLU A 35 -19.01 4.05 -38.28
C GLU A 35 -20.46 4.25 -37.81
N GLU A 36 -21.40 4.44 -38.74
CA GLU A 36 -22.82 4.60 -38.45
C GLU A 36 -23.44 3.30 -37.93
N ALA A 37 -23.08 2.16 -38.53
CA ALA A 37 -23.49 0.84 -38.05
C ALA A 37 -22.92 0.56 -36.66
N GLN A 38 -21.65 0.93 -36.42
CA GLN A 38 -21.02 0.80 -35.11
C GLN A 38 -21.72 1.66 -34.06
N ALA A 39 -22.02 2.92 -34.38
CA ALA A 39 -22.76 3.81 -33.50
C ALA A 39 -24.15 3.25 -33.16
N ALA A 40 -24.88 2.71 -34.14
CA ALA A 40 -26.18 2.08 -33.91
C ALA A 40 -26.08 0.87 -32.96
N VAL A 41 -25.06 0.02 -33.11
CA VAL A 41 -24.80 -1.11 -32.21
C VAL A 41 -24.44 -0.63 -30.80
N VAL A 42 -23.59 0.38 -30.66
CA VAL A 42 -23.21 0.96 -29.37
C VAL A 42 -24.44 1.54 -28.66
N GLU A 43 -25.32 2.22 -29.38
CA GLU A 43 -26.58 2.77 -28.85
C GLU A 43 -27.54 1.67 -28.38
N ALA A 44 -27.70 0.62 -29.18
CA ALA A 44 -28.53 -0.53 -28.81
C ALA A 44 -27.98 -1.25 -27.57
N LEU A 45 -26.66 -1.47 -27.51
CA LEU A 45 -25.98 -2.05 -26.35
C LEU A 45 -26.15 -1.17 -25.11
N ALA A 46 -25.83 0.12 -25.20
CA ALA A 46 -25.94 1.02 -24.05
C ALA A 46 -27.39 1.09 -23.52
N SER A 47 -28.38 1.13 -24.42
CA SER A 47 -29.80 1.14 -24.03
C SER A 47 -30.19 -0.15 -23.31
N ARG A 48 -29.72 -1.32 -23.78
CA ARG A 48 -29.96 -2.61 -23.14
C ARG A 48 -29.23 -2.76 -21.81
N ILE A 49 -27.95 -2.37 -21.75
CA ILE A 49 -27.09 -2.48 -20.55
C ILE A 49 -27.58 -1.55 -19.44
N LEU A 50 -28.12 -0.38 -19.77
CA LEU A 50 -28.65 0.58 -18.79
C LEU A 50 -30.11 0.31 -18.41
N THR A 51 -30.65 -0.87 -18.73
CA THR A 51 -31.99 -1.31 -18.31
C THR A 51 -31.88 -2.16 -17.02
N PRO A 52 -32.52 -1.77 -15.90
CA PRO A 52 -32.41 -2.49 -14.62
C PRO A 52 -32.72 -3.99 -14.71
N GLU A 53 -33.76 -4.36 -15.47
CA GLU A 53 -34.19 -5.75 -15.65
C GLU A 53 -33.13 -6.55 -16.41
N ALA A 54 -32.53 -5.96 -17.45
CA ALA A 54 -31.47 -6.59 -18.23
C ALA A 54 -30.20 -6.82 -17.40
N VAL A 55 -29.84 -5.84 -16.56
CA VAL A 55 -28.72 -5.97 -15.62
C VAL A 55 -28.99 -7.11 -14.66
N ALA A 56 -30.19 -7.17 -14.05
CA ALA A 56 -30.56 -8.24 -13.14
C ALA A 56 -30.47 -9.64 -13.80
N GLU A 57 -30.91 -9.78 -15.05
CA GLU A 57 -30.78 -11.02 -15.84
C GLU A 57 -29.32 -11.43 -16.08
N VAL A 58 -28.43 -10.47 -16.37
CA VAL A 58 -26.99 -10.75 -16.53
C VAL A 58 -26.37 -11.14 -15.19
N LEU A 59 -26.66 -10.39 -14.12
CA LEU A 59 -26.15 -10.65 -12.78
C LEU A 59 -26.58 -12.02 -12.24
N ALA A 60 -27.82 -12.44 -12.50
CA ALA A 60 -28.33 -13.75 -12.12
C ALA A 60 -27.60 -14.93 -12.79
N ARG A 61 -26.92 -14.69 -13.93
CA ARG A 61 -26.13 -15.68 -14.66
C ARG A 61 -24.66 -15.71 -14.23
N LEU A 62 -24.22 -14.78 -13.39
CA LEU A 62 -22.83 -14.74 -12.91
C LEU A 62 -22.60 -15.81 -11.84
N SER A 63 -21.44 -16.44 -11.91
CA SER A 63 -20.99 -17.34 -10.84
C SER A 63 -20.63 -16.55 -9.57
N PRO A 64 -20.59 -17.19 -8.37
CA PRO A 64 -20.15 -16.52 -7.15
C PRO A 64 -18.80 -15.79 -7.24
N PRO A 65 -17.72 -16.34 -7.87
CA PRO A 65 -16.47 -15.60 -8.02
C PRO A 65 -16.58 -14.42 -9.01
N GLU A 66 -17.40 -14.50 -10.06
CA GLU A 66 -17.67 -13.36 -10.97
C GLU A 66 -18.43 -12.24 -10.26
N MET A 67 -19.43 -12.59 -9.46
CA MET A 67 -20.16 -11.63 -8.64
C MET A 67 -19.24 -10.94 -7.63
N ALA A 68 -18.32 -11.68 -7.01
CA ALA A 68 -17.33 -11.13 -6.09
C ALA A 68 -16.36 -10.16 -6.80
N ALA A 69 -15.88 -10.52 -7.99
CA ALA A 69 -15.01 -9.67 -8.80
C ALA A 69 -15.68 -8.35 -9.21
N LEU A 70 -16.96 -8.41 -9.58
CA LEU A 70 -17.75 -7.22 -9.92
C LEU A 70 -18.00 -6.33 -8.70
N ALA A 71 -18.35 -6.95 -7.56
CA ALA A 71 -18.57 -6.25 -6.30
C ALA A 71 -17.32 -5.52 -5.80
N ASP A 72 -16.13 -6.09 -6.00
CA ASP A 72 -14.85 -5.48 -5.61
C ASP A 72 -14.63 -4.14 -6.34
N VAL A 73 -14.80 -4.12 -7.66
CA VAL A 73 -14.71 -2.87 -8.44
C VAL A 73 -15.82 -1.90 -8.07
N ALA A 74 -17.07 -2.38 -7.92
CA ALA A 74 -18.21 -1.53 -7.58
C ALA A 74 -18.04 -0.81 -6.23
N LYS A 75 -17.56 -1.52 -5.20
CA LYS A 75 -17.37 -0.95 -3.85
C LYS A 75 -16.19 0.02 -3.77
N ARG A 76 -15.11 -0.24 -4.52
CA ARG A 76 -13.88 0.57 -4.48
C ARG A 76 -13.86 1.68 -5.52
N GLY A 77 -14.72 1.62 -6.54
CA GLY A 77 -14.83 2.53 -7.66
C GLY A 77 -13.69 2.40 -8.67
N LEU A 78 -12.46 2.61 -8.22
CA LEU A 78 -11.23 2.49 -9.01
C LEU A 78 -10.28 1.48 -8.37
N VAL A 79 -9.93 0.43 -9.09
CA VAL A 79 -9.01 -0.61 -8.60
C VAL A 79 -7.76 -0.69 -9.48
N PRO A 80 -6.55 -0.81 -8.89
CA PRO A 80 -5.33 -1.06 -9.66
C PRO A 80 -5.44 -2.35 -10.47
N ALA A 81 -5.10 -2.31 -11.76
CA ALA A 81 -5.29 -3.44 -12.65
C ALA A 81 -4.52 -4.68 -12.20
N ARG A 82 -3.27 -4.52 -11.75
CA ARG A 82 -2.45 -5.66 -11.29
C ARG A 82 -3.02 -6.34 -10.06
N ALA A 83 -3.44 -5.56 -9.06
CA ALA A 83 -4.05 -6.08 -7.85
C ALA A 83 -5.35 -6.82 -8.16
N TRP A 84 -6.22 -6.23 -8.98
CA TRP A 84 -7.50 -6.85 -9.32
C TRP A 84 -7.35 -8.13 -10.16
N LEU A 85 -6.44 -8.15 -11.14
CA LEU A 85 -6.15 -9.33 -11.96
C LEU A 85 -5.42 -10.45 -11.20
N ARG A 86 -4.70 -10.12 -10.12
CA ARG A 86 -4.12 -11.11 -9.19
C ARG A 86 -5.24 -11.87 -8.46
N ASP A 87 -6.22 -11.13 -7.96
CA ASP A 87 -7.25 -11.68 -7.08
C ASP A 87 -8.39 -12.36 -7.87
N HIS A 88 -8.70 -11.88 -9.08
CA HIS A 88 -9.83 -12.36 -9.90
C HIS A 88 -9.42 -12.99 -11.25
N GLY A 89 -8.12 -13.21 -11.45
CA GLY A 89 -7.54 -13.85 -12.62
C GLY A 89 -7.22 -12.89 -13.77
N LYS A 90 -6.35 -13.35 -14.68
CA LYS A 90 -5.85 -12.56 -15.80
C LYS A 90 -6.91 -12.43 -16.89
N ILE A 91 -6.80 -11.34 -17.65
CA ILE A 91 -7.57 -11.10 -18.87
C ILE A 91 -6.59 -11.25 -20.04
N ASP A 92 -6.74 -12.28 -20.89
CA ASP A 92 -5.99 -12.32 -22.15
C ASP A 92 -6.59 -11.27 -23.09
N ARG A 93 -5.73 -10.49 -23.74
CA ARG A 93 -6.14 -9.40 -24.63
C ARG A 93 -5.66 -9.70 -26.03
N PRO A 94 -6.23 -10.71 -26.71
CA PRO A 94 -5.87 -11.00 -28.08
C PRO A 94 -6.27 -9.82 -28.98
N GLY A 95 -5.44 -9.53 -29.99
CA GLY A 95 -5.81 -8.57 -31.03
C GLY A 95 -7.06 -9.03 -31.80
N PRO A 96 -7.75 -8.13 -32.53
CA PRO A 96 -9.07 -8.40 -33.14
C PRO A 96 -9.13 -9.70 -33.96
N ALA A 97 -8.13 -9.97 -34.80
CA ALA A 97 -8.09 -11.18 -35.61
C ALA A 97 -7.99 -12.49 -34.79
N LYS A 98 -7.23 -12.49 -33.68
CA LYS A 98 -7.15 -13.66 -32.78
C LYS A 98 -8.46 -13.80 -32.00
N LEU A 99 -9.07 -12.67 -31.60
CA LEU A 99 -10.35 -12.63 -30.88
C LEU A 99 -11.47 -13.26 -31.73
N GLU A 100 -11.59 -12.90 -33.01
CA GLU A 100 -12.57 -13.48 -33.95
C GLU A 100 -12.40 -14.99 -34.15
N ARG A 101 -11.14 -15.45 -34.25
CA ARG A 101 -10.81 -16.86 -34.49
C ARG A 101 -11.06 -17.74 -33.29
N THR A 102 -10.70 -17.27 -32.10
CA THR A 102 -10.69 -18.08 -30.87
C THR A 102 -11.96 -17.94 -30.04
N ARG A 103 -12.70 -16.82 -30.19
CA ARG A 103 -13.94 -16.53 -29.48
C ARG A 103 -13.88 -16.82 -27.97
N PRO A 104 -12.88 -16.29 -27.25
CA PRO A 104 -12.63 -16.59 -25.83
C PRO A 104 -13.80 -16.23 -24.91
N TRP A 105 -14.68 -15.30 -25.30
CA TRP A 105 -15.88 -14.95 -24.51
C TRP A 105 -16.89 -16.08 -24.37
N LEU A 106 -16.82 -17.12 -25.20
CA LEU A 106 -17.65 -18.32 -25.08
C LEU A 106 -17.20 -19.24 -23.94
N ALA A 107 -15.92 -19.19 -23.58
CA ALA A 107 -15.31 -19.98 -22.51
C ALA A 107 -14.17 -19.19 -21.84
N PRO A 108 -14.50 -18.13 -21.08
CA PRO A 108 -13.49 -17.30 -20.42
C PRO A 108 -12.78 -18.09 -19.33
N GLU A 109 -11.48 -17.83 -19.18
CA GLU A 109 -10.60 -18.57 -18.25
C GLU A 109 -10.65 -18.00 -16.83
N SER A 110 -11.11 -16.76 -16.67
CA SER A 110 -11.17 -16.08 -15.37
C SER A 110 -12.47 -15.28 -15.13
N PRO A 111 -12.86 -15.08 -13.85
CA PRO A 111 -13.93 -14.17 -13.48
C PRO A 111 -13.75 -12.76 -14.07
N ALA A 112 -12.53 -12.22 -14.01
CA ALA A 112 -12.21 -10.91 -14.57
C ALA A 112 -12.48 -10.84 -16.08
N GLU A 113 -12.07 -11.87 -16.82
CA GLU A 113 -12.23 -11.97 -18.27
C GLU A 113 -13.70 -12.10 -18.67
N ARG A 114 -14.47 -12.89 -17.92
CA ARG A 114 -15.93 -12.99 -18.10
C ARG A 114 -16.61 -11.62 -17.96
N LEU A 115 -16.28 -10.86 -16.92
CA LEU A 115 -16.84 -9.53 -16.70
C LEU A 115 -16.44 -8.53 -17.79
N TRP A 116 -15.21 -8.64 -18.29
CA TRP A 116 -14.72 -7.80 -19.38
C TRP A 116 -15.49 -8.04 -20.68
N TYR A 117 -15.70 -9.32 -21.05
CA TYR A 117 -16.48 -9.67 -22.24
C TYR A 117 -17.99 -9.38 -22.12
N LEU A 118 -18.50 -9.23 -20.89
CA LEU A 118 -19.85 -8.72 -20.67
C LEU A 118 -19.95 -7.19 -20.74
N GLY A 119 -18.83 -6.47 -20.85
CA GLY A 119 -18.84 -5.01 -20.79
C GLY A 119 -19.28 -4.48 -19.43
N LEU A 120 -19.01 -5.22 -18.34
CA LEU A 120 -19.35 -4.76 -16.98
C LEU A 120 -18.20 -4.01 -16.31
N VAL A 121 -16.97 -4.25 -16.75
CA VAL A 121 -15.75 -3.60 -16.25
C VAL A 121 -14.93 -3.04 -17.40
N TYR A 122 -14.33 -1.88 -17.19
CA TYR A 122 -13.61 -1.14 -18.21
C TYR A 122 -12.24 -0.71 -17.74
N ARG A 123 -11.31 -0.66 -18.70
CA ARG A 123 -9.93 -0.25 -18.49
C ARG A 123 -9.82 1.26 -18.61
N GLY A 124 -9.11 1.86 -17.66
CA GLY A 124 -8.74 3.27 -17.70
C GLY A 124 -7.31 3.50 -17.23
N TYR A 125 -6.93 4.77 -17.21
CA TYR A 125 -5.73 5.22 -16.52
C TYR A 125 -6.16 6.20 -15.43
N GLY A 126 -5.72 5.95 -14.21
CA GLY A 126 -6.17 6.69 -13.04
C GLY A 126 -5.04 6.93 -12.05
N LEU A 127 -5.28 7.86 -11.13
CA LEU A 127 -4.47 8.05 -9.93
C LEU A 127 -5.06 7.21 -8.81
N VAL A 128 -4.34 6.19 -8.36
CA VAL A 128 -4.70 5.44 -7.14
C VAL A 128 -3.64 5.72 -6.09
N SER A 129 -4.05 6.37 -5.00
CA SER A 129 -3.19 6.61 -3.82
C SER A 129 -1.84 7.30 -4.09
N GLN A 130 -1.73 8.05 -5.21
CA GLN A 130 -0.58 8.83 -5.72
C GLN A 130 0.20 8.21 -6.91
N ASP A 131 -0.05 6.96 -7.28
CA ASP A 131 0.56 6.36 -8.48
C ASP A 131 -0.41 6.42 -9.68
N ARG A 132 0.14 6.81 -10.85
CA ARG A 132 -0.58 6.76 -12.12
C ARG A 132 -0.38 5.38 -12.72
N GLY A 133 -1.49 4.68 -12.97
CA GLY A 133 -1.42 3.34 -13.51
C GLY A 133 -2.68 2.95 -14.27
N GLU A 134 -2.62 1.74 -14.82
CA GLU A 134 -3.79 1.09 -15.39
C GLU A 134 -4.74 0.67 -14.25
N VAL A 135 -6.02 0.97 -14.44
CA VAL A 135 -7.07 0.71 -13.45
C VAL A 135 -8.28 0.09 -14.14
N TYR A 136 -9.04 -0.69 -13.38
CA TYR A 136 -10.38 -1.10 -13.76
C TYR A 136 -11.42 -0.27 -13.01
N PHE A 137 -12.51 0.02 -13.70
CA PHE A 137 -13.66 0.73 -13.16
C PHE A 137 -14.97 0.25 -13.78
N ILE A 138 -16.07 0.60 -13.14
CA ILE A 138 -17.43 0.47 -13.67
C ILE A 138 -17.92 1.88 -14.03
N PRO A 139 -18.45 2.11 -15.25
CA PRO A 139 -19.05 3.37 -15.65
C PRO A 139 -20.12 3.84 -14.64
N PRO A 140 -20.20 5.15 -14.31
CA PRO A 140 -21.09 5.63 -13.25
C PRO A 140 -22.58 5.34 -13.49
N ASP A 141 -23.02 5.47 -14.74
CA ASP A 141 -24.37 5.12 -15.20
C ASP A 141 -24.71 3.63 -14.98
N LEU A 142 -23.79 2.73 -15.29
CA LEU A 142 -23.95 1.29 -15.00
C LEU A 142 -23.84 0.98 -13.50
N LEU A 143 -22.89 1.60 -12.78
CA LEU A 143 -22.68 1.37 -11.35
C LEU A 143 -23.93 1.67 -10.53
N SER A 144 -24.69 2.70 -10.93
CA SER A 144 -25.94 3.11 -10.27
C SER A 144 -27.05 2.05 -10.34
N LEU A 145 -26.93 1.08 -11.25
CA LEU A 145 -27.88 -0.02 -11.43
C LEU A 145 -27.47 -1.30 -10.70
N LEU A 146 -26.25 -1.36 -10.17
CA LEU A 146 -25.76 -2.57 -9.50
C LEU A 146 -26.27 -2.67 -8.06
N PRO A 147 -26.56 -3.88 -7.57
CA PRO A 147 -27.07 -4.10 -6.21
C PRO A 147 -25.99 -3.95 -5.13
N PHE A 148 -24.78 -3.53 -5.51
CA PHE A 148 -23.70 -3.29 -4.57
C PHE A 148 -23.84 -1.90 -3.99
N ALA A 149 -24.54 -1.79 -2.87
CA ALA A 149 -24.26 -0.69 -1.97
C ALA A 149 -22.74 -0.68 -1.71
N PRO A 150 -22.05 0.47 -1.76
CA PRO A 150 -20.65 0.57 -1.36
C PRO A 150 -20.55 0.18 0.12
N ALA A 151 -20.43 -1.11 0.38
CA ALA A 151 -20.15 -1.62 1.70
C ALA A 151 -18.68 -1.31 1.94
N PRO A 152 -18.34 -0.51 2.97
CA PRO A 152 -16.95 -0.36 3.34
C PRO A 152 -16.37 -1.76 3.57
N PRO A 153 -15.15 -2.06 3.09
CA PRO A 153 -14.53 -3.36 3.33
C PRO A 153 -14.58 -3.61 4.84
N GLU A 154 -15.19 -4.73 5.25
CA GLU A 154 -15.20 -5.10 6.66
C GLU A 154 -13.75 -5.31 7.09
N PRO A 155 -13.23 -4.50 8.03
CA PRO A 155 -11.87 -4.66 8.47
C PRO A 155 -11.73 -6.04 9.12
N VAL A 156 -10.64 -6.75 8.80
CA VAL A 156 -10.27 -7.98 9.50
C VAL A 156 -10.20 -7.65 10.99
N ARG A 157 -11.16 -8.14 11.78
CA ARG A 157 -11.19 -7.91 13.22
C ARG A 157 -10.14 -8.80 13.87
N LEU A 158 -9.12 -8.18 14.43
CA LEU A 158 -8.17 -8.87 15.28
C LEU A 158 -8.76 -8.99 16.68
N GLU A 159 -8.82 -10.23 17.16
CA GLU A 159 -9.19 -10.50 18.54
C GLU A 159 -7.98 -10.28 19.46
N PRO A 160 -8.16 -9.61 20.61
CA PRO A 160 -7.13 -9.53 21.65
C PRO A 160 -6.63 -10.91 22.07
N GLY A 161 -5.31 -11.05 22.17
CA GLY A 161 -4.65 -12.23 22.71
C GLY A 161 -4.32 -12.10 24.20
N PRO A 162 -3.80 -13.17 24.82
CA PRO A 162 -3.32 -13.13 26.20
C PRO A 162 -2.13 -12.18 26.35
N ALA A 163 -1.96 -11.61 27.55
CA ALA A 163 -0.78 -10.84 27.87
C ALA A 163 0.50 -11.71 27.80
N PRO A 164 1.62 -11.17 27.29
CA PRO A 164 2.87 -11.92 27.23
C PRO A 164 3.43 -12.16 28.63
N ALA A 165 4.21 -13.23 28.79
CA ALA A 165 4.86 -13.56 30.05
C ALA A 165 5.81 -12.45 30.53
N ARG A 166 6.47 -11.77 29.60
CA ARG A 166 7.35 -10.64 29.89
C ARG A 166 7.14 -9.50 28.89
N PRO A 167 6.60 -8.36 29.32
CA PRO A 167 6.64 -7.13 28.52
C PRO A 167 8.08 -6.65 28.35
N LEU A 168 8.43 -6.24 27.13
CA LEU A 168 9.67 -5.55 26.83
C LEU A 168 9.40 -4.04 26.84
N GLU A 169 10.10 -3.33 27.72
CA GLU A 169 10.07 -1.87 27.74
C GLU A 169 10.89 -1.30 26.58
N GLY A 170 10.40 -0.21 26.00
CA GLY A 170 11.11 0.52 24.95
C GLY A 170 12.27 1.35 25.49
N PRO A 171 13.11 1.91 24.59
CA PRO A 171 14.12 2.88 24.99
C PRO A 171 13.49 4.15 25.60
N ASP A 172 14.23 4.82 26.48
CA ASP A 172 13.90 6.16 26.97
C ASP A 172 14.37 7.21 25.95
N LEU A 173 13.61 7.31 24.85
CA LEU A 173 13.93 8.22 23.75
C LEU A 173 14.10 9.69 24.20
N PRO A 174 13.27 10.24 25.11
CA PRO A 174 13.51 11.58 25.64
C PRO A 174 14.86 11.74 26.37
N ALA A 175 15.25 10.78 27.20
CA ALA A 175 16.56 10.81 27.86
C ALA A 175 17.70 10.64 26.84
N ASP A 176 17.52 9.79 25.84
CA ASP A 176 18.50 9.56 24.78
C ASP A 176 18.73 10.80 23.92
N ILE A 177 17.66 11.54 23.60
CA ILE A 177 17.75 12.83 22.91
C ILE A 177 18.49 13.85 23.79
N LEU A 178 18.22 13.89 25.09
CA LEU A 178 18.96 14.77 26.02
C LEU A 178 20.46 14.41 26.06
N ALA A 179 20.79 13.12 26.10
CA ALA A 179 22.16 12.63 26.05
C ALA A 179 22.86 13.04 24.75
N LEU A 180 22.18 12.89 23.60
CA LEU A 180 22.67 13.32 22.29
C LEU A 180 22.93 14.83 22.25
N LEU A 181 21.95 15.65 22.67
CA LEU A 181 22.07 17.11 22.72
C LEU A 181 23.24 17.55 23.60
N SER A 182 23.39 16.92 24.77
CA SER A 182 24.46 17.21 25.72
C SER A 182 25.84 16.83 25.18
N TYR A 183 25.93 15.70 24.48
CA TYR A 183 27.17 15.24 23.85
C TYR A 183 27.59 16.18 22.71
N VAL A 184 26.67 16.56 21.83
CA VAL A 184 26.92 17.52 20.73
C VAL A 184 27.38 18.87 21.28
N ARG A 185 26.74 19.37 22.35
CA ARG A 185 27.12 20.63 23.02
C ARG A 185 28.56 20.60 23.55
N SER A 186 29.00 19.46 24.06
CA SER A 186 30.29 19.35 24.77
C SER A 186 31.47 19.06 23.84
N HIS A 187 31.24 18.44 22.68
CA HIS A 187 32.31 17.93 21.79
C HIS A 187 32.40 18.67 20.44
N GLU A 188 31.57 19.70 20.22
CA GLU A 188 31.51 20.50 18.98
C GLU A 188 31.57 19.66 17.68
N LEU A 189 30.72 18.63 17.61
CA LEU A 189 30.80 17.58 16.60
C LEU A 189 30.79 18.12 15.16
N ARG A 190 31.76 17.66 14.39
CA ARG A 190 31.81 17.85 12.93
C ARG A 190 31.29 16.60 12.25
N LEU A 191 30.30 16.76 11.38
CA LEU A 191 29.89 15.68 10.50
C LEU A 191 30.99 15.49 9.45
N ALA A 192 31.53 14.27 9.33
CA ALA A 192 32.27 13.86 8.13
C ALA A 192 31.34 13.93 6.90
N GLN A 193 31.82 13.71 5.66
CA GLN A 193 31.07 13.82 4.38
C GLN A 193 29.74 13.00 4.32
N GLY A 194 28.74 13.36 5.13
CA GLY A 194 27.60 12.54 5.48
C GLY A 194 26.69 13.23 6.48
N ALA A 195 25.51 12.65 6.69
CA ALA A 195 24.43 13.29 7.44
C ALA A 195 24.36 12.91 8.93
N TYR A 196 25.12 11.90 9.37
CA TYR A 196 24.94 11.21 10.65
C TYR A 196 26.26 11.12 11.44
N LEU A 197 26.15 10.84 12.74
CA LEU A 197 27.30 10.66 13.64
C LEU A 197 28.24 9.54 13.14
N ALA A 198 29.55 9.74 13.34
CA ALA A 198 30.53 8.70 13.03
C ALA A 198 30.48 7.58 14.08
N ARG A 199 30.95 6.37 13.71
CA ARG A 199 30.98 5.20 14.61
C ARG A 199 31.65 5.47 15.96
N ARG A 200 32.71 6.28 15.97
CA ARG A 200 33.41 6.68 17.21
C ARG A 200 32.49 7.45 18.16
N ASP A 201 31.65 8.33 17.62
CA ASP A 201 30.75 9.19 18.38
C ASP A 201 29.56 8.38 18.92
N VAL A 202 29.05 7.45 18.11
CA VAL A 202 28.03 6.47 18.55
C VAL A 202 28.58 5.59 19.67
N ALA A 203 29.82 5.12 19.55
CA ALA A 203 30.48 4.33 20.59
C ALA A 203 30.65 5.11 21.91
N ALA A 204 31.02 6.40 21.84
CA ALA A 204 31.15 7.25 23.03
C ALA A 204 29.80 7.53 23.72
N LEU A 205 28.70 7.46 22.98
CA LEU A 205 27.34 7.63 23.52
C LEU A 205 26.75 6.34 24.11
N ARG A 206 27.33 5.17 23.83
CA ARG A 206 26.75 3.85 24.16
C ARG A 206 26.27 3.73 25.60
N GLU A 207 27.12 4.08 26.57
CA GLU A 207 26.81 3.97 28.01
C GLU A 207 25.78 5.01 28.50
N ARG A 208 25.48 6.01 27.68
CA ARG A 208 24.55 7.11 28.02
C ARG A 208 23.18 6.95 27.38
N LEU A 209 23.05 6.02 26.43
CA LEU A 209 21.81 5.78 25.72
C LEU A 209 21.16 4.50 26.25
N SER A 210 19.86 4.53 26.44
CA SER A 210 19.05 3.35 26.76
C SER A 210 19.09 2.30 25.65
N ARG A 211 19.38 2.73 24.41
CA ARG A 211 19.61 1.88 23.24
C ARG A 211 20.65 2.51 22.33
N SER A 212 21.59 1.70 21.82
CA SER A 212 22.78 2.22 21.12
C SER A 212 23.09 1.54 19.79
N ASP A 213 22.15 0.81 19.19
CA ASP A 213 22.38 0.25 17.85
C ASP A 213 22.43 1.37 16.80
N GLU A 214 23.20 1.16 15.74
CA GLU A 214 23.46 2.19 14.72
C GLU A 214 22.16 2.71 14.08
N GLY A 215 21.16 1.85 13.88
CA GLY A 215 19.87 2.20 13.28
C GLY A 215 19.04 3.13 14.17
N TYR A 216 18.90 2.77 15.45
CA TYR A 216 18.21 3.60 16.45
C TYR A 216 18.88 4.97 16.60
N VAL A 217 20.20 5.03 16.74
CA VAL A 217 20.92 6.30 16.94
C VAL A 217 20.81 7.21 15.72
N ALA A 218 20.93 6.65 14.51
CA ALA A 218 20.75 7.41 13.27
C ALA A 218 19.31 7.95 13.15
N TRP A 219 18.32 7.14 13.51
CA TRP A 219 16.91 7.53 13.54
C TRP A 219 16.64 8.64 14.57
N ALA A 220 17.12 8.50 15.81
CA ALA A 220 16.97 9.49 16.87
C ALA A 220 17.63 10.82 16.47
N GLN A 221 18.86 10.77 15.95
CA GLN A 221 19.54 11.95 15.41
C GLN A 221 18.71 12.62 14.31
N ARG A 222 18.12 11.84 13.41
CA ARG A 222 17.27 12.39 12.34
C ARG A 222 16.05 13.12 12.87
N LEU A 223 15.37 12.58 13.87
CA LEU A 223 14.25 13.25 14.52
C LEU A 223 14.68 14.57 15.17
N THR A 224 15.83 14.58 15.87
CA THR A 224 16.34 15.82 16.47
C THR A 224 16.67 16.89 15.44
N LEU A 225 17.17 16.51 14.25
CA LEU A 225 17.41 17.43 13.14
C LEU A 225 16.10 17.95 12.54
N ARG A 226 15.10 17.07 12.34
CA ARG A 226 13.80 17.45 11.76
C ARG A 226 12.98 18.36 12.67
N LEU A 227 13.02 18.12 13.96
CA LEU A 227 12.43 19.01 14.96
C LEU A 227 13.24 20.30 15.15
N GLY A 228 14.41 20.41 14.52
CA GLY A 228 15.30 21.55 14.65
C GLY A 228 15.95 21.66 16.02
N LEU A 229 15.89 20.62 16.86
CA LEU A 229 16.58 20.56 18.15
C LEU A 229 18.09 20.59 17.94
N LEU A 230 18.56 19.87 16.92
CA LEU A 230 19.89 20.02 16.35
C LEU A 230 19.81 20.81 15.05
N ARG A 231 20.78 21.69 14.81
CA ARG A 231 20.96 22.41 13.55
C ARG A 231 22.37 22.20 13.03
N ARG A 232 22.50 22.26 11.71
CA ARG A 232 23.80 22.28 11.02
C ARG A 232 24.23 23.72 10.81
N GLU A 233 25.41 24.05 11.30
CA GLU A 233 26.10 25.31 11.06
C GLU A 233 27.41 25.00 10.33
N GLY A 234 27.39 25.11 9.00
CA GLY A 234 28.45 24.57 8.15
C GLY A 234 28.56 23.04 8.33
N GLN A 235 29.74 22.57 8.73
CA GLN A 235 29.99 21.14 9.01
C GLN A 235 29.75 20.73 10.47
N ARG A 236 29.32 21.67 11.34
CA ARG A 236 29.14 21.41 12.77
C ARG A 236 27.68 21.19 13.12
N LEU A 237 27.44 20.31 14.08
CA LEU A 237 26.14 20.20 14.74
C LEU A 237 26.13 21.02 16.02
N ARG A 238 25.03 21.75 16.24
CA ARG A 238 24.79 22.48 17.48
C ARG A 238 23.34 22.31 17.94
N PRO A 239 23.09 22.22 19.26
CA PRO A 239 21.75 22.40 19.80
C PRO A 239 21.21 23.79 19.47
N SER A 240 19.92 23.89 19.17
CA SER A 240 19.24 25.16 18.93
C SER A 240 18.40 25.59 20.15
N PRO A 241 17.88 26.83 20.19
CA PRO A 241 16.94 27.25 21.22
C PRO A 241 15.71 26.33 21.34
N ALA A 242 15.23 25.78 20.22
CA ALA A 242 14.11 24.84 20.21
C ALA A 242 14.40 23.55 21.01
N ALA A 243 15.66 23.16 21.18
CA ALA A 243 16.03 22.05 22.06
C ALA A 243 15.66 22.34 23.52
N ARG A 244 15.86 23.58 23.98
CA ARG A 244 15.49 24.00 25.35
C ARG A 244 13.99 23.99 25.52
N ASP A 245 13.26 24.60 24.58
CA ASP A 245 11.80 24.68 24.61
C ASP A 245 11.19 23.28 24.63
N TRP A 246 11.69 22.39 23.78
CA TRP A 246 11.25 20.99 23.74
C TRP A 246 11.56 20.27 25.07
N LEU A 247 12.76 20.43 25.65
CA LEU A 247 13.09 19.80 26.93
C LEU A 247 12.18 20.24 28.08
N GLN A 248 11.73 21.50 28.07
CA GLN A 248 10.82 22.09 29.07
C GLN A 248 9.34 21.78 28.82
N ALA A 249 8.99 21.32 27.62
CA ALA A 249 7.61 20.98 27.29
C ALA A 249 7.11 19.75 28.08
N PRO A 250 5.78 19.67 28.34
CA PRO A 250 5.18 18.49 28.97
C PRO A 250 5.50 17.18 28.21
N PRO A 251 5.65 16.04 28.92
CA PRO A 251 6.03 14.77 28.30
C PRO A 251 5.18 14.37 27.08
N ALA A 252 3.86 14.57 27.15
CA ALA A 252 2.94 14.27 26.05
C ALA A 252 3.20 15.15 24.80
N GLN A 253 3.55 16.42 24.99
CA GLN A 253 3.88 17.32 23.88
C GLN A 253 5.22 16.95 23.24
N ARG A 254 6.22 16.59 24.06
CA ARG A 254 7.51 16.10 23.57
C ARG A 254 7.35 14.87 22.69
N LEU A 255 6.55 13.90 23.15
CA LEU A 255 6.30 12.67 22.41
C LEU A 255 5.50 12.92 21.13
N ARG A 256 4.46 13.76 21.19
CA ARG A 256 3.67 14.13 20.00
C ARG A 256 4.56 14.75 18.92
N ALA A 257 5.45 15.67 19.29
CA ALA A 257 6.39 16.28 18.36
C ALA A 257 7.30 15.24 17.69
N LEU A 258 7.82 14.28 18.46
CA LEU A 258 8.65 13.19 17.91
C LEU A 258 7.87 12.28 16.94
N LEU A 259 6.65 11.91 17.31
CA LEU A 259 5.78 11.08 16.46
C LEU A 259 5.45 11.79 15.14
N GLU A 260 5.08 13.08 15.20
CA GLU A 260 4.79 13.88 14.00
C GLU A 260 6.03 14.06 13.13
N ALA A 261 7.20 14.30 13.75
CA ALA A 261 8.46 14.43 13.04
C ALA A 261 8.81 13.16 12.25
N TRP A 262 8.57 11.97 12.82
CA TRP A 262 8.72 10.68 12.13
C TRP A 262 7.65 10.50 11.05
N ARG A 263 6.37 10.70 11.37
CA ARG A 263 5.26 10.46 10.45
C ARG A 263 5.40 11.26 9.16
N GLU A 264 5.81 12.53 9.26
CA GLU A 264 5.96 13.43 8.12
C GLU A 264 7.33 13.34 7.41
N ASP A 265 8.16 12.36 7.74
CA ASP A 265 9.52 12.28 7.22
C ASP A 265 9.67 11.61 5.85
N ARG A 266 9.71 12.43 4.80
CA ARG A 266 9.91 11.95 3.42
C ARG A 266 11.28 11.34 3.15
N GLY A 267 12.31 11.70 3.92
CA GLY A 267 13.69 11.30 3.60
C GLY A 267 14.22 10.13 4.42
N TRP A 268 13.40 9.55 5.32
CA TRP A 268 13.74 8.33 6.02
C TRP A 268 13.05 7.17 5.33
N ASN A 269 13.80 6.34 4.61
CA ASN A 269 13.27 5.14 3.99
C ASN A 269 13.59 3.93 4.86
N GLU A 270 12.58 3.40 5.57
CA GLU A 270 12.71 2.26 6.47
C GLU A 270 13.15 0.97 5.77
N LEU A 271 12.87 0.79 4.47
CA LEU A 271 13.34 -0.40 3.75
C LEU A 271 14.87 -0.47 3.70
N ARG A 272 15.56 0.69 3.72
CA ARG A 272 17.03 0.75 3.80
C ARG A 272 17.56 0.40 5.20
N GLN A 273 16.69 0.35 6.21
CA GLN A 273 17.03 0.00 7.59
C GLN A 273 16.80 -1.49 7.88
N LEU A 274 16.15 -2.22 6.96
CA LEU A 274 15.91 -3.64 7.10
C LEU A 274 17.19 -4.43 6.77
N PRO A 275 17.80 -5.14 7.74
CA PRO A 275 19.08 -5.83 7.53
C PRO A 275 18.99 -6.96 6.50
N GLY A 276 17.79 -7.52 6.30
CA GLY A 276 17.53 -8.56 5.31
C GLY A 276 17.37 -8.06 3.87
N LEU A 277 17.32 -6.73 3.64
CA LEU A 277 17.08 -6.17 2.31
C LEU A 277 18.27 -5.34 1.83
N ARG A 278 18.52 -5.39 0.52
CA ARG A 278 19.41 -4.48 -0.20
C ARG A 278 18.62 -3.81 -1.30
N LEU A 279 18.63 -2.48 -1.29
CA LEU A 279 18.02 -1.67 -2.34
C LEU A 279 19.13 -1.21 -3.29
N ASP A 280 18.94 -1.42 -4.59
CA ASP A 280 19.83 -0.87 -5.62
C ASP A 280 19.91 0.67 -5.49
N GLN A 281 20.99 1.29 -5.99
CA GLN A 281 21.33 2.69 -5.66
C GLN A 281 20.21 3.70 -5.99
N ALA A 282 19.48 3.50 -7.09
CA ALA A 282 18.32 4.34 -7.43
C ALA A 282 17.14 4.12 -6.46
N GLY A 283 16.93 2.88 -6.00
CA GLY A 283 15.80 2.46 -5.18
C GLY A 283 14.43 2.72 -5.81
N PRO A 284 13.35 2.16 -5.26
CA PRO A 284 12.01 2.57 -5.65
C PRO A 284 11.76 4.02 -5.24
N ARG A 285 11.06 4.78 -6.08
CA ARG A 285 10.51 6.09 -5.71
C ARG A 285 9.36 5.85 -4.73
N LEU A 286 9.68 5.87 -3.44
CA LEU A 286 8.74 5.69 -2.35
C LEU A 286 8.62 6.99 -1.56
N ASP A 287 7.39 7.45 -1.30
CA ASP A 287 7.11 8.38 -0.21
C ASP A 287 6.82 7.56 1.07
N PRO A 288 7.75 7.52 2.05
CA PRO A 288 7.60 6.70 3.26
C PRO A 288 6.40 7.08 4.13
N ARG A 289 5.82 8.27 3.94
CA ARG A 289 4.67 8.74 4.71
C ARG A 289 3.42 7.90 4.44
N LEU A 290 3.23 7.44 3.20
CA LEU A 290 2.06 6.67 2.80
C LEU A 290 1.96 5.31 3.53
N PRO A 291 2.98 4.42 3.48
CA PRO A 291 2.91 3.15 4.21
C PRO A 291 2.85 3.35 5.74
N ARG A 292 3.53 4.38 6.29
CA ARG A 292 3.38 4.72 7.72
C ARG A 292 1.95 5.09 8.07
N GLN A 293 1.32 5.96 7.29
CA GLN A 293 -0.05 6.39 7.52
C GLN A 293 -0.99 5.17 7.50
N ARG A 294 -0.90 4.32 6.48
CA ARG A 294 -1.73 3.10 6.37
C ARG A 294 -1.52 2.15 7.56
N ALA A 295 -0.27 1.91 7.97
CA ALA A 295 0.01 1.09 9.14
C ALA A 295 -0.55 1.71 10.44
N LEU A 296 -0.41 3.02 10.63
CA LEU A 296 -0.97 3.74 11.77
C LEU A 296 -2.49 3.73 11.78
N ASP A 297 -3.14 3.88 10.63
CA ASP A 297 -4.59 3.86 10.49
C ASP A 297 -5.15 2.48 10.88
N GLU A 298 -4.47 1.40 10.50
CA GLU A 298 -4.84 0.04 10.92
C GLU A 298 -4.58 -0.21 12.41
N LEU A 299 -3.48 0.31 12.97
CA LEU A 299 -3.25 0.24 14.42
C LEU A 299 -4.32 0.99 15.23
N ARG A 300 -4.87 2.11 14.72
CA ARG A 300 -5.96 2.85 15.40
C ARG A 300 -7.27 2.07 15.51
N ARG A 301 -7.44 1.01 14.73
CA ARG A 301 -8.61 0.12 14.84
C ARG A 301 -8.50 -0.86 16.00
N LEU A 302 -7.30 -1.05 16.55
CA LEU A 302 -7.06 -1.94 17.68
C LEU A 302 -7.42 -1.27 18.99
N GLN A 303 -7.78 -2.09 19.99
CA GLN A 303 -8.10 -1.59 21.33
C GLN A 303 -6.82 -1.19 22.06
N PRO A 304 -6.69 0.08 22.51
CA PRO A 304 -5.54 0.51 23.29
C PRO A 304 -5.40 -0.31 24.58
N GLY A 305 -4.18 -0.72 24.91
CA GLY A 305 -3.88 -1.50 26.12
C GLY A 305 -4.12 -3.01 26.00
N ALA A 306 -4.74 -3.48 24.91
CA ALA A 306 -4.85 -4.90 24.61
C ALA A 306 -3.57 -5.44 23.93
N TRP A 307 -3.36 -6.75 24.06
CA TRP A 307 -2.26 -7.46 23.41
C TRP A 307 -2.75 -8.13 22.14
N TYR A 308 -1.95 -8.07 21.08
CA TYR A 308 -2.22 -8.70 19.80
C TYR A 308 -0.99 -9.46 19.33
N ALA A 309 -1.20 -10.61 18.70
CA ALA A 309 -0.11 -11.30 18.02
C ALA A 309 0.35 -10.47 16.81
N LEU A 310 1.64 -10.11 16.77
CA LEU A 310 2.21 -9.32 15.68
C LEU A 310 1.98 -9.98 14.32
N GLU A 311 2.15 -11.30 14.25
CA GLU A 311 1.92 -12.08 13.03
C GLU A 311 0.46 -12.06 12.57
N SER A 312 -0.50 -12.02 13.51
CA SER A 312 -1.91 -11.86 13.15
C SER A 312 -2.18 -10.48 12.55
N TRP A 313 -1.54 -9.43 13.08
CA TRP A 313 -1.64 -8.07 12.53
C TRP A 313 -0.99 -7.96 11.14
N VAL A 314 0.18 -8.58 10.94
CA VAL A 314 0.82 -8.66 9.61
C VAL A 314 -0.08 -9.38 8.60
N ARG A 315 -0.70 -10.51 8.99
CA ARG A 315 -1.66 -11.23 8.13
C ARG A 315 -2.93 -10.42 7.84
N ALA A 316 -3.47 -9.71 8.82
CA ALA A 316 -4.61 -8.82 8.62
C ALA A 316 -4.28 -7.68 7.65
N MET A 317 -3.09 -7.09 7.77
CA MET A 317 -2.58 -6.12 6.79
C MET A 317 -2.46 -6.75 5.39
N GLN A 318 -1.92 -7.96 5.28
CA GLN A 318 -1.80 -8.67 4.00
C GLN A 318 -3.16 -8.95 3.34
N GLN A 319 -4.18 -9.29 4.13
CA GLN A 319 -5.51 -9.60 3.62
C GLN A 319 -6.33 -8.35 3.30
N GLY A 320 -6.25 -7.32 4.15
CA GLY A 320 -7.06 -6.12 4.01
C GLY A 320 -6.43 -5.04 3.13
N GLN A 321 -5.12 -4.89 3.16
CA GLN A 321 -4.37 -3.86 2.43
C GLN A 321 -3.01 -4.39 1.93
N PRO A 322 -2.97 -5.45 1.08
CA PRO A 322 -1.72 -6.04 0.59
C PRO A 322 -0.82 -5.02 -0.11
N ASP A 323 -1.43 -4.05 -0.81
CA ASP A 323 -0.76 -3.03 -1.61
C ASP A 323 -0.41 -1.77 -0.77
N PHE A 324 -0.38 -1.86 0.58
CA PHE A 324 -0.15 -0.69 1.44
C PHE A 324 1.21 -0.02 1.20
N LEU A 325 2.21 -0.79 0.76
CA LEU A 325 3.55 -0.31 0.42
C LEU A 325 3.72 0.00 -1.08
N ARG A 326 3.09 -0.81 -1.94
CA ARG A 326 3.16 -0.74 -3.41
C ARG A 326 1.75 -0.46 -3.97
N PRO A 327 1.30 0.81 -3.99
CA PRO A 327 -0.11 1.15 -4.26
C PRO A 327 -0.60 0.79 -5.66
N ASP A 328 0.31 0.64 -6.61
CA ASP A 328 0.06 0.18 -7.98
C ASP A 328 -0.10 -1.34 -8.09
N GLY A 329 0.17 -2.09 -7.02
CA GLY A 329 0.18 -3.54 -7.00
C GLY A 329 1.30 -4.15 -7.87
N ASP A 330 2.35 -3.40 -8.19
CA ASP A 330 3.49 -3.90 -8.95
C ASP A 330 4.53 -4.55 -8.05
N TYR A 331 4.41 -5.87 -7.88
CA TYR A 331 5.31 -6.64 -7.03
C TYR A 331 6.67 -6.93 -7.68
N ASP A 332 6.84 -6.62 -8.96
CA ASP A 332 8.04 -6.96 -9.75
C ASP A 332 8.92 -5.74 -10.05
N ALA A 333 8.36 -4.52 -10.07
CA ALA A 333 9.11 -3.32 -10.43
C ALA A 333 10.18 -2.89 -9.40
N TRP A 334 10.07 -3.34 -8.16
CA TRP A 334 10.95 -2.89 -7.09
C TRP A 334 12.21 -3.76 -7.07
N TYR A 335 13.33 -3.22 -7.55
CA TYR A 335 14.66 -3.84 -7.55
C TYR A 335 15.23 -3.99 -6.12
N ILE A 336 14.58 -4.82 -5.32
CA ILE A 336 14.96 -5.18 -3.96
C ILE A 336 15.59 -6.57 -4.00
N ARG A 337 16.73 -6.72 -3.33
CA ARG A 337 17.46 -7.97 -3.21
C ARG A 337 17.44 -8.46 -1.78
N ASP A 338 17.46 -9.77 -1.62
CA ASP A 338 17.81 -10.36 -0.33
C ASP A 338 19.26 -10.03 0.03
N ALA A 339 19.50 -9.60 1.27
CA ALA A 339 20.82 -9.19 1.70
C ALA A 339 21.81 -10.36 1.85
N ALA A 340 21.32 -11.58 2.06
CA ALA A 340 22.15 -12.77 2.24
C ALA A 340 22.47 -13.45 0.90
N SER A 341 21.48 -13.75 0.07
CA SER A 341 21.66 -14.43 -1.22
C SER A 341 21.97 -13.49 -2.39
N GLY A 342 21.60 -12.21 -2.29
CA GLY A 342 21.72 -11.25 -3.39
C GLY A 342 20.67 -11.43 -4.50
N HIS A 343 19.79 -12.43 -4.39
CA HIS A 343 18.73 -12.68 -5.38
C HIS A 343 17.67 -11.58 -5.31
N TYR A 344 17.08 -11.27 -6.46
CA TYR A 344 15.95 -10.35 -6.55
C TYR A 344 14.71 -10.93 -5.87
N LEU A 345 14.03 -10.09 -5.11
CA LEU A 345 12.76 -10.38 -4.48
C LEU A 345 11.63 -9.80 -5.34
N SER A 346 11.40 -10.43 -6.50
CA SER A 346 10.32 -10.09 -7.44
C SER A 346 9.08 -10.93 -7.16
N GLY A 347 7.90 -10.32 -7.21
CA GLY A 347 6.64 -11.05 -7.11
C GLY A 347 6.02 -11.05 -5.72
N TYR A 348 4.75 -11.43 -5.66
CA TYR A 348 3.92 -11.39 -4.46
C TYR A 348 4.33 -12.45 -3.42
N GLU A 349 4.98 -13.54 -3.85
CA GLU A 349 5.55 -14.57 -2.97
C GLU A 349 6.58 -14.01 -1.97
N HIS A 350 7.14 -12.84 -2.26
CA HIS A 350 8.09 -12.15 -1.39
C HIS A 350 7.45 -11.05 -0.54
N TRP A 351 6.12 -10.94 -0.53
CA TRP A 351 5.37 -9.95 0.25
C TRP A 351 5.81 -9.95 1.72
N ASP A 352 5.85 -11.11 2.37
CA ASP A 352 6.22 -11.15 3.80
C ASP A 352 7.68 -10.72 4.05
N ARG A 353 8.57 -10.98 3.09
CA ARG A 353 9.99 -10.61 3.18
C ARG A 353 10.22 -9.10 3.03
N ILE A 354 9.32 -8.38 2.37
CA ILE A 354 9.44 -6.94 2.11
C ILE A 354 8.44 -6.18 2.97
N GLU A 355 7.15 -6.29 2.68
CA GLU A 355 6.05 -5.66 3.40
C GLU A 355 5.93 -6.16 4.82
N GLY A 356 5.91 -7.48 5.02
CA GLY A 356 5.82 -8.08 6.35
C GLY A 356 6.99 -7.65 7.22
N ALA A 357 8.21 -7.69 6.69
CA ALA A 357 9.41 -7.19 7.35
C ALA A 357 9.32 -5.71 7.72
N LEU A 358 8.75 -4.87 6.83
CA LEU A 358 8.52 -3.45 7.11
C LEU A 358 7.51 -3.23 8.25
N LEU A 359 6.41 -3.97 8.27
CA LEU A 359 5.41 -3.90 9.34
C LEU A 359 6.00 -4.31 10.69
N ARG A 360 6.77 -5.41 10.72
CA ARG A 360 7.50 -5.83 11.91
C ARG A 360 8.52 -4.79 12.36
N HIS A 361 9.20 -4.12 11.42
CA HIS A 361 10.11 -3.02 11.73
C HIS A 361 9.39 -1.78 12.28
N TYR A 362 8.21 -1.42 11.77
CA TYR A 362 7.44 -0.31 12.34
C TYR A 362 7.10 -0.59 13.81
N VAL A 363 6.57 -1.77 14.10
CA VAL A 363 6.16 -2.16 15.46
C VAL A 363 7.36 -2.37 16.37
N GLY A 364 8.38 -3.10 15.95
CA GLY A 364 9.58 -3.40 16.75
C GLY A 364 10.62 -2.27 16.81
N GLY A 365 10.50 -1.30 15.91
CA GLY A 365 11.42 -0.17 15.77
C GLY A 365 10.72 1.15 16.14
N PRO A 366 10.45 2.07 15.19
CA PRO A 366 9.99 3.43 15.50
C PRO A 366 8.80 3.51 16.45
N LEU A 367 7.77 2.67 16.32
CA LEU A 367 6.59 2.74 17.20
C LEU A 367 6.91 2.27 18.62
N HIS A 368 7.75 1.26 18.77
CA HIS A 368 8.25 0.82 20.08
C HIS A 368 9.22 1.83 20.69
N TRP A 369 10.10 2.43 19.89
CA TRP A 369 11.03 3.47 20.32
C TRP A 369 10.33 4.77 20.74
N LEU A 370 9.19 5.08 20.12
CA LEU A 370 8.32 6.18 20.53
C LEU A 370 7.42 5.80 21.72
N GLY A 371 7.45 4.56 22.21
CA GLY A 371 6.56 4.10 23.29
C GLY A 371 5.08 4.04 22.89
N ILE A 372 4.76 4.05 21.59
CA ILE A 372 3.39 3.88 21.07
C ILE A 372 2.95 2.41 21.21
N THR A 373 3.89 1.48 21.06
CA THR A 373 3.65 0.04 21.18
C THR A 373 4.62 -0.60 22.17
N ARG A 374 4.15 -1.59 22.94
CA ARG A 374 4.99 -2.49 23.73
C ARG A 374 5.09 -3.85 23.07
N LEU A 375 6.23 -4.52 23.22
CA LEU A 375 6.45 -5.85 22.67
C LEU A 375 6.37 -6.91 23.78
N GLY A 376 5.86 -8.09 23.45
CA GLY A 376 5.97 -9.26 24.31
C GLY A 376 7.27 -10.01 24.02
N GLY A 377 8.02 -10.37 25.05
CA GLY A 377 9.10 -11.35 24.94
C GLY A 377 8.57 -12.77 25.13
N GLU A 378 9.19 -13.74 24.47
CA GLU A 378 9.01 -15.15 24.84
C GLU A 378 9.60 -15.38 26.23
N ALA A 379 8.95 -16.24 27.03
CA ALA A 379 9.58 -16.76 28.23
C ALA A 379 10.87 -17.49 27.80
N ALA A 380 12.00 -17.18 28.45
CA ALA A 380 13.20 -17.98 28.25
C ALA A 380 12.81 -19.45 28.51
N LYS A 381 12.98 -20.31 27.51
CA LYS A 381 12.85 -21.76 27.74
C LYS A 381 13.89 -22.12 28.82
N PRO A 382 13.47 -22.84 29.88
CA PRO A 382 14.34 -23.17 31.01
C PRO A 382 15.57 -23.95 30.57
#